data_AF-A0A0B5ATX4-F1
#
_entry.id   AF-A0A0B5ATX4-F1
#
_cell.length_a   1.000
_cell.length_b   1.000
_cell.length_c   1.000
_cell.angle_alpha   90.00
_cell.angle_beta   90.00
_cell.angle_gamma   90.00
#
_symmetry.space_group_name_H-M   'P 1'
#
loop_
_entity.id
_entity.type
_entity.pdbx_description
1 polymer ?
#
loop_
_entity_poly.entity_id
_entity_poly.type
_entity_poly.pdbx_seq_one_letter_code
_entity_poly.pdbx_strand_id
1 'polypeptide(L)'
;MTQQLSSAVVSQTTQSDLEVLLAQLQKEPNAEFLPLANNPHRFIEFLYFLRRQTGNLAHKEKISNHFKITERQVRFYAKAGEELFGLFHSPEPGYVALTALGKQLSFSRKEEVEQFLFSEMKKLPIVKAFLNKDVSIVKPQIVEEIQNNEKWVEEYSLVSIERRADTIRSWVDHIQRNGKPVSEREILKFVKENSAILSSLFSRRSA
;
A
#
# COMPACT_ATOMS: atom_id res chain seq x y z
N MET A 1 -11.72 -8.34 50.80
CA MET A 1 -11.24 -6.98 50.46
C MET A 1 -10.51 -7.05 49.14
N THR A 2 -10.72 -6.04 48.32
CA THR A 2 -10.75 -6.08 46.86
C THR A 2 -9.42 -5.60 46.27
N GLN A 3 -8.94 -6.35 45.26
CA GLN A 3 -8.11 -5.93 44.13
C GLN A 3 -6.87 -5.05 44.39
N GLN A 4 -5.69 -5.68 44.32
CA GLN A 4 -4.53 -5.07 43.67
C GLN A 4 -4.44 -5.61 42.24
N LEU A 5 -4.82 -4.79 41.26
CA LEU A 5 -4.41 -4.95 39.87
C LEU A 5 -4.30 -3.54 39.25
N SER A 6 -3.30 -3.39 38.38
CA SER A 6 -3.07 -2.29 37.44
C SER A 6 -2.02 -1.23 37.83
N SER A 7 -0.76 -1.55 37.55
CA SER A 7 0.23 -0.54 37.13
C SER A 7 1.10 -1.00 35.95
N ALA A 8 0.92 -2.22 35.43
CA ALA A 8 1.81 -2.81 34.43
C ALA A 8 1.36 -2.67 32.95
N VAL A 9 0.24 -2.00 32.65
CA VAL A 9 -0.37 -2.08 31.30
C VAL A 9 -0.07 -0.86 30.39
N VAL A 10 0.60 0.19 30.88
CA VAL A 10 0.62 1.48 30.15
C VAL A 10 1.95 1.79 29.41
N SER A 11 2.97 0.92 29.48
CA SER A 11 4.29 1.24 28.89
C SER A 11 4.80 0.30 27.79
N GLN A 12 4.04 -0.72 27.37
CA GLN A 12 4.50 -1.71 26.36
C GLN A 12 4.01 -1.46 24.92
N THR A 13 3.04 -0.57 24.71
CA THR A 13 2.37 -0.42 23.39
C THR A 13 3.09 0.49 22.40
N THR A 14 3.80 1.53 22.83
CA THR A 14 4.39 2.53 21.91
C THR A 14 5.70 2.10 21.25
N GLN A 15 6.53 1.32 21.94
CA GLN A 15 7.80 0.85 21.37
C GLN A 15 7.56 -0.26 20.32
N SER A 16 6.58 -1.13 20.60
CA SER A 16 6.09 -2.16 19.67
C SER A 16 5.57 -1.56 18.35
N ASP A 17 4.76 -0.50 18.42
CA ASP A 17 4.18 0.11 17.22
C ASP A 17 5.23 0.76 16.30
N LEU A 18 6.29 1.35 16.86
CA LEU A 18 7.39 1.92 16.09
C LEU A 18 8.23 0.83 15.40
N GLU A 19 8.53 -0.26 16.11
CA GLU A 19 9.25 -1.41 15.56
C GLU A 19 8.46 -2.06 14.42
N VAL A 20 7.14 -2.23 14.60
CA VAL A 20 6.23 -2.70 13.53
C VAL A 20 6.22 -1.76 12.33
N LEU A 21 6.21 -0.44 12.55
CA LEU A 21 6.28 0.57 11.48
C LEU A 21 7.61 0.51 10.71
N LEU A 22 8.74 0.42 11.43
CA LEU A 22 10.06 0.33 10.81
C LEU A 22 10.22 -0.97 10.02
N ALA A 23 9.75 -2.09 10.57
CA ALA A 23 9.75 -3.37 9.85
C ALA A 23 8.90 -3.31 8.58
N GLN A 24 7.75 -2.60 8.61
CA GLN A 24 6.91 -2.41 7.43
C GLN A 24 7.56 -1.52 6.36
N LEU A 25 8.27 -0.46 6.75
CA LEU A 25 8.99 0.40 5.80
C LEU A 25 10.22 -0.27 5.17
N GLN A 26 10.84 -1.21 5.89
CA GLN A 26 11.98 -1.99 5.41
C GLN A 26 11.57 -3.19 4.55
N LYS A 27 10.28 -3.55 4.54
CA LYS A 27 9.78 -4.65 3.72
C LYS A 27 9.74 -4.19 2.26
N GLU A 28 10.58 -4.81 1.44
CA GLU A 28 10.52 -4.62 -0.02
C GLU A 28 9.19 -5.16 -0.58
N PRO A 29 8.61 -4.50 -1.60
CA PRO A 29 7.46 -5.02 -2.33
C PRO A 29 7.75 -6.42 -2.86
N ASN A 30 6.74 -7.28 -2.88
CA ASN A 30 6.89 -8.61 -3.46
C ASN A 30 7.21 -8.49 -4.97
N ALA A 31 8.48 -8.73 -5.33
CA ALA A 31 8.99 -8.58 -6.69
C ALA A 31 8.28 -9.48 -7.71
N GLU A 32 7.66 -10.57 -7.25
CA GLU A 32 6.93 -11.53 -8.09
C GLU A 32 5.44 -11.16 -8.21
N PHE A 33 4.92 -10.25 -7.38
CA PHE A 33 3.53 -9.84 -7.45
C PHE A 33 3.29 -8.84 -8.60
N LEU A 34 2.61 -9.31 -9.63
CA LEU A 34 2.03 -8.42 -10.63
C LEU A 34 0.70 -7.84 -10.09
N PRO A 35 0.40 -6.54 -10.22
CA PRO A 35 -0.89 -5.97 -9.82
C PRO A 35 -1.97 -6.08 -10.89
N LEU A 36 -3.24 -6.06 -10.48
CA LEU A 36 -4.43 -5.81 -11.34
C LEU A 36 -5.17 -4.51 -10.95
N ALA A 37 -4.69 -3.84 -9.90
CA ALA A 37 -5.16 -2.54 -9.49
C ALA A 37 -4.33 -1.47 -10.19
N ASN A 38 -4.96 -0.65 -11.03
CA ASN A 38 -4.29 0.23 -12.00
C ASN A 38 -4.35 1.72 -11.66
N ASN A 39 -5.09 2.12 -10.63
CA ASN A 39 -5.34 3.52 -10.32
C ASN A 39 -4.80 3.89 -8.92
N PRO A 40 -3.74 4.71 -8.81
CA PRO A 40 -3.21 5.16 -7.53
C PRO A 40 -4.24 5.90 -6.68
N HIS A 41 -5.10 6.74 -7.28
CA HIS A 41 -6.10 7.51 -6.54
C HIS A 41 -7.08 6.60 -5.80
N ARG A 42 -7.39 5.42 -6.34
CA ARG A 42 -8.29 4.48 -5.68
C ARG A 42 -7.70 3.90 -4.40
N PHE A 43 -6.37 3.72 -4.32
CA PHE A 43 -5.71 3.35 -3.06
C PHE A 43 -5.85 4.44 -2.01
N ILE A 44 -5.65 5.70 -2.39
CA ILE A 44 -5.80 6.87 -1.52
C ILE A 44 -7.24 6.98 -1.01
N GLU A 45 -8.22 6.78 -1.90
CA GLU A 45 -9.64 6.75 -1.54
C GLU A 45 -9.95 5.62 -0.54
N PHE A 46 -9.45 4.41 -0.77
CA PHE A 46 -9.61 3.28 0.15
C PHE A 46 -8.99 3.59 1.52
N LEU A 47 -7.80 4.17 1.53
CA LEU A 47 -7.07 4.56 2.74
C LEU A 47 -7.92 5.49 3.62
N TYR A 48 -8.46 6.55 3.03
CA TYR A 48 -9.30 7.52 3.74
C TYR A 48 -10.68 6.99 4.09
N PHE A 49 -11.25 6.12 3.26
CA PHE A 49 -12.51 5.46 3.58
C PHE A 49 -12.36 4.57 4.82
N LEU A 50 -11.34 3.72 4.85
CA LEU A 50 -11.08 2.79 5.96
C LEU A 50 -10.76 3.55 7.25
N ARG A 51 -10.01 4.66 7.19
CA ARG A 51 -9.75 5.52 8.35
C ARG A 51 -11.02 5.98 9.09
N ARG A 52 -12.12 6.16 8.36
CA ARG A 52 -13.40 6.62 8.92
C ARG A 52 -14.26 5.49 9.49
N GLN A 53 -13.85 4.23 9.31
CA GLN A 53 -14.59 3.08 9.81
C GLN A 53 -14.18 2.75 11.23
N THR A 54 -15.12 2.21 12.00
CA THR A 54 -14.84 1.65 13.32
C THR A 54 -13.74 0.60 13.20
N GLY A 55 -12.67 0.74 13.99
CA GLY A 55 -11.52 -0.17 13.96
C GLY A 55 -10.62 -0.06 12.72
N ASN A 56 -10.84 0.91 11.83
CA ASN A 56 -10.15 1.02 10.53
C ASN A 56 -10.33 -0.22 9.62
N LEU A 57 -11.50 -0.84 9.68
CA LEU A 57 -11.84 -2.12 9.06
C LEU A 57 -13.19 -2.01 8.32
N ALA A 58 -13.32 -2.65 7.15
CA ALA A 58 -14.60 -2.77 6.46
C ALA A 58 -14.75 -4.08 5.70
N HIS A 59 -16.00 -4.56 5.58
CA HIS A 59 -16.36 -5.65 4.67
C HIS A 59 -16.21 -5.22 3.21
N LYS A 60 -15.75 -6.13 2.34
CA LYS A 60 -15.50 -5.89 0.91
C LYS A 60 -16.77 -5.46 0.18
N GLU A 61 -17.92 -5.99 0.58
CA GLU A 61 -19.23 -5.57 0.07
C GLU A 61 -19.51 -4.09 0.36
N LYS A 62 -19.19 -3.60 1.56
CA LYS A 62 -19.37 -2.19 1.94
C LYS A 62 -18.50 -1.27 1.08
N ILE A 63 -17.25 -1.69 0.84
CA ILE A 63 -16.30 -0.97 -0.03
C ILE A 63 -16.81 -0.97 -1.48
N SER A 64 -17.25 -2.12 -1.98
CA SER A 64 -17.87 -2.32 -3.30
C SER A 64 -19.05 -1.37 -3.50
N ASN A 65 -19.97 -1.33 -2.54
CA ASN A 65 -21.17 -0.49 -2.58
C ASN A 65 -20.85 1.01 -2.51
N HIS A 66 -19.82 1.40 -1.76
CA HIS A 66 -19.38 2.79 -1.61
C HIS A 66 -18.73 3.32 -2.90
N PHE A 67 -17.80 2.56 -3.48
CA PHE A 67 -17.03 2.98 -4.65
C PHE A 67 -17.65 2.59 -5.99
N LYS A 68 -18.80 1.88 -5.98
CA LYS A 68 -19.49 1.37 -7.17
C LYS A 68 -18.58 0.52 -8.07
N ILE A 69 -17.80 -0.36 -7.44
CA ILE A 69 -16.92 -1.32 -8.10
C ILE A 69 -17.27 -2.73 -7.63
N THR A 70 -16.89 -3.75 -8.38
CA THR A 70 -17.13 -5.15 -7.97
C THR A 70 -16.27 -5.54 -6.76
N GLU A 71 -16.74 -6.48 -5.93
CA GLU A 71 -15.91 -7.07 -4.87
C GLU A 71 -14.61 -7.69 -5.40
N ARG A 72 -14.63 -8.18 -6.64
CA ARG A 72 -13.42 -8.67 -7.32
C ARG A 72 -12.38 -7.55 -7.46
N GLN A 73 -12.80 -6.35 -7.88
CA GLN A 73 -11.91 -5.19 -7.94
C GLN A 73 -11.46 -4.77 -6.54
N VAL A 74 -12.34 -4.78 -5.53
CA VAL A 74 -11.94 -4.55 -4.13
C VAL A 74 -10.83 -5.51 -3.70
N ARG A 75 -10.94 -6.80 -4.05
CA ARG A 75 -9.89 -7.79 -3.78
C ARG A 75 -8.57 -7.45 -4.47
N PHE A 76 -8.59 -6.96 -5.71
CA PHE A 76 -7.37 -6.53 -6.40
C PHE A 76 -6.69 -5.36 -5.70
N TYR A 77 -7.44 -4.34 -5.29
CA TYR A 77 -6.90 -3.20 -4.54
C TYR A 77 -6.41 -3.60 -3.15
N ALA A 78 -7.16 -4.44 -2.43
CA ALA A 78 -6.75 -4.94 -1.13
C ALA A 78 -5.45 -5.73 -1.22
N LYS A 79 -5.35 -6.68 -2.17
CA LYS A 79 -4.17 -7.52 -2.34
C LYS A 79 -2.95 -6.72 -2.79
N ALA A 80 -3.12 -5.79 -3.73
CA ALA A 80 -2.03 -4.90 -4.13
C ALA A 80 -1.58 -3.98 -2.98
N GLY A 81 -2.52 -3.47 -2.18
CA GLY A 81 -2.17 -2.63 -1.04
C GLY A 81 -1.49 -3.40 0.09
N GLU A 82 -1.66 -4.71 0.15
CA GLU A 82 -0.95 -5.61 1.06
C GLU A 82 0.44 -5.99 0.52
N GLU A 83 0.51 -6.50 -0.72
CA GLU A 83 1.74 -7.06 -1.31
C GLU A 83 2.74 -6.01 -1.76
N LEU A 84 2.26 -4.84 -2.22
CA LEU A 84 3.12 -3.81 -2.82
C LEU A 84 3.37 -2.63 -1.89
N PHE A 85 2.37 -2.24 -1.10
CA PHE A 85 2.42 -0.96 -0.39
C PHE A 85 2.40 -1.10 1.13
N GLY A 86 2.11 -2.30 1.66
CA GLY A 86 1.98 -2.53 3.09
C GLY A 86 0.92 -1.65 3.78
N LEU A 87 -0.07 -1.15 3.03
CA LEU A 87 -1.13 -0.25 3.52
C LEU A 87 -2.33 -1.01 4.09
N PHE A 88 -2.63 -2.17 3.52
CA PHE A 88 -3.82 -2.95 3.83
C PHE A 88 -3.45 -4.36 4.30
N HIS A 89 -4.35 -4.98 5.05
CA HIS A 89 -4.33 -6.42 5.30
C HIS A 89 -5.77 -6.96 5.35
N SER A 90 -5.93 -8.27 5.14
CA SER A 90 -7.22 -8.96 5.29
C SER A 90 -7.19 -9.84 6.56
N PRO A 91 -7.67 -9.33 7.72
CA PRO A 91 -7.60 -10.10 8.97
C PRO A 91 -8.51 -11.33 8.96
N GLU A 92 -9.59 -11.28 8.18
CA GLU A 92 -10.55 -12.36 8.03
C GLU A 92 -11.16 -12.33 6.60
N PRO A 93 -11.70 -13.46 6.11
CA PRO A 93 -12.36 -13.53 4.82
C PRO A 93 -13.45 -12.45 4.69
N GLY A 94 -13.48 -11.76 3.56
CA GLY A 94 -14.47 -10.71 3.32
C GLY A 94 -14.09 -9.33 3.86
N TYR A 95 -13.03 -9.16 4.65
CA TYR A 95 -12.68 -7.85 5.23
C TYR A 95 -11.34 -7.28 4.73
N VAL A 96 -11.21 -5.96 4.85
CA VAL A 96 -10.00 -5.18 4.58
C VAL A 96 -9.80 -4.17 5.71
N ALA A 97 -8.60 -4.13 6.28
CA ALA A 97 -8.20 -3.20 7.34
C ALA A 97 -6.92 -2.43 6.99
N LEU A 98 -6.72 -1.30 7.65
CA LEU A 98 -5.45 -0.56 7.61
C LEU A 98 -4.38 -1.23 8.49
N THR A 99 -3.19 -1.40 7.93
CA THR A 99 -1.96 -1.69 8.69
C THR A 99 -1.55 -0.48 9.56
N ALA A 100 -0.51 -0.62 10.38
CA ALA A 100 0.07 0.51 11.11
C ALA A 100 0.53 1.62 10.14
N LEU A 101 1.27 1.26 9.07
CA LEU A 101 1.68 2.18 8.01
C LEU A 101 0.47 2.82 7.30
N GLY A 102 -0.54 2.03 6.94
CA GLY A 102 -1.78 2.54 6.33
C GLY A 102 -2.48 3.56 7.21
N LYS A 103 -2.54 3.34 8.53
CA LYS A 103 -3.09 4.31 9.48
C LYS A 103 -2.30 5.62 9.47
N GLN A 104 -0.95 5.56 9.47
CA GLN A 104 -0.12 6.77 9.40
C GLN A 104 -0.39 7.58 8.14
N LEU A 105 -0.28 6.93 6.99
CA LEU A 105 -0.43 7.59 5.69
C LEU A 105 -1.87 8.10 5.47
N SER A 106 -2.86 7.55 6.19
CA SER A 106 -4.22 8.07 6.13
C SER A 106 -4.38 9.48 6.72
N PHE A 107 -3.41 9.99 7.46
CA PHE A 107 -3.36 11.38 7.96
C PHE A 107 -2.54 12.32 7.07
N SER A 108 -1.80 11.78 6.11
CA SER A 108 -1.01 12.53 5.12
C SER A 108 -1.88 13.24 4.09
N ARG A 109 -1.29 14.23 3.41
CA ARG A 109 -1.87 14.84 2.22
C ARG A 109 -1.93 13.83 1.07
N LYS A 110 -2.89 14.01 0.16
CA LYS A 110 -3.09 13.07 -0.97
C LYS A 110 -1.82 12.92 -1.82
N GLU A 111 -1.13 14.02 -2.04
CA GLU A 111 0.08 14.10 -2.83
C GLU A 111 1.20 13.29 -2.18
N GLU A 112 1.34 13.34 -0.85
CA GLU A 112 2.35 12.58 -0.11
C GLU A 112 2.10 11.08 -0.21
N VAL A 113 0.83 10.65 -0.06
CA VAL A 113 0.44 9.24 -0.23
C VAL A 113 0.70 8.78 -1.66
N GLU A 114 0.36 9.61 -2.65
CA GLU A 114 0.62 9.30 -4.06
C GLU A 114 2.12 9.11 -4.34
N GLN A 115 2.97 9.99 -3.82
CA GLN A 115 4.42 9.86 -3.99
C GLN A 115 4.97 8.61 -3.29
N PHE A 116 4.41 8.22 -2.14
CA PHE A 116 4.72 6.93 -1.51
C PHE A 116 4.32 5.74 -2.39
N LEU A 117 3.12 5.74 -2.97
CA LEU A 117 2.69 4.68 -3.89
C LEU A 117 3.65 4.58 -5.09
N PHE A 118 4.09 5.72 -5.63
CA PHE A 118 5.06 5.75 -6.72
C PHE A 118 6.44 5.26 -6.30
N SER A 119 6.93 5.59 -5.10
CA SER A 119 8.22 5.09 -4.62
C SER A 119 8.21 3.57 -4.51
N GLU A 120 7.15 2.98 -3.95
CA GLU A 120 7.02 1.54 -3.84
C GLU A 120 6.86 0.86 -5.21
N MET A 121 6.07 1.43 -6.11
CA MET A 121 5.94 0.90 -7.48
C MET A 121 7.27 0.92 -8.23
N LYS A 122 8.12 1.94 -8.03
CA LYS A 122 9.45 2.04 -8.66
C LYS A 122 10.42 0.94 -8.21
N LYS A 123 10.18 0.31 -7.05
CA LYS A 123 11.01 -0.81 -6.56
C LYS A 123 10.73 -2.12 -7.32
N LEU A 124 9.56 -2.26 -7.93
CA LEU A 124 9.24 -3.45 -8.72
C LEU A 124 10.13 -3.57 -9.97
N PRO A 125 10.82 -4.70 -10.18
CA PRO A 125 11.74 -4.87 -11.32
C PRO A 125 11.07 -4.58 -12.66
N ILE A 126 9.84 -5.07 -12.86
CA ILE A 126 9.08 -4.85 -14.10
C ILE A 126 8.81 -3.37 -14.35
N VAL A 127 8.38 -2.62 -13.32
CA VAL A 127 8.10 -1.19 -13.46
C VAL A 127 9.39 -0.43 -13.74
N LYS A 128 10.46 -0.75 -13.02
CA LYS A 128 11.79 -0.15 -13.19
C LYS A 128 12.35 -0.38 -14.59
N ALA A 129 12.17 -1.56 -15.16
CA ALA A 129 12.63 -1.89 -16.52
C ALA A 129 11.99 -0.99 -17.60
N PHE A 130 10.74 -0.55 -17.38
CA PHE A 130 10.04 0.32 -18.32
C PHE A 130 10.20 1.82 -18.02
N LEU A 131 10.42 2.21 -16.77
CA LEU A 131 10.67 3.62 -16.42
C LEU A 131 11.96 4.18 -17.04
N ASN A 132 12.94 3.33 -17.32
CA ASN A 132 14.24 3.72 -17.89
C ASN A 132 14.27 3.74 -19.43
N LYS A 133 13.13 3.47 -20.11
CA LYS A 133 13.08 3.47 -21.58
C LYS A 133 12.76 4.87 -22.10
N ASP A 134 13.61 5.38 -22.99
CA ASP A 134 13.46 6.68 -23.67
C ASP A 134 12.40 6.68 -24.79
N VAL A 135 11.63 5.60 -24.93
CA VAL A 135 10.63 5.40 -25.98
C VAL A 135 9.26 5.09 -25.39
N SER A 136 8.21 5.42 -26.14
CA SER A 136 6.83 5.12 -25.77
C SER A 136 6.66 3.62 -25.48
N ILE A 137 6.18 3.31 -24.28
CA ILE A 137 5.98 1.94 -23.83
C ILE A 137 4.68 1.41 -24.41
N VAL A 138 4.74 0.28 -25.11
CA VAL A 138 3.57 -0.39 -25.67
C VAL A 138 3.30 -1.72 -24.97
N LYS A 139 2.02 -2.09 -24.85
CA LYS A 139 1.58 -3.32 -24.17
C LYS A 139 2.34 -4.57 -24.61
N PRO A 140 2.61 -4.83 -25.91
CA PRO A 140 3.35 -6.02 -26.33
C PRO A 140 4.73 -6.17 -25.70
N GLN A 141 5.46 -5.08 -25.47
CA GLN A 141 6.78 -5.13 -24.84
C GLN A 141 6.70 -5.57 -23.37
N ILE A 142 5.67 -5.14 -22.65
CA ILE A 142 5.44 -5.55 -21.27
C ILE A 142 5.00 -7.02 -21.22
N VAL A 143 4.18 -7.46 -22.16
CA VAL A 143 3.79 -8.87 -22.28
C VAL A 143 5.01 -9.74 -22.53
N GLU A 144 5.88 -9.37 -23.47
CA GLU A 144 7.13 -10.07 -23.78
C GLU A 144 8.04 -10.16 -22.54
N GLU A 145 8.24 -9.04 -21.83
CA GLU A 145 9.02 -9.01 -20.59
C GLU A 145 8.45 -9.94 -19.51
N ILE A 146 7.11 -9.98 -19.35
CA ILE A 146 6.47 -10.89 -18.40
C ILE A 146 6.62 -12.36 -18.83
N GLN A 147 6.51 -12.65 -20.13
CA GLN A 147 6.62 -14.01 -20.66
C GLN A 147 8.05 -14.57 -20.61
N ASN A 148 9.06 -13.71 -20.53
CA ASN A 148 10.46 -14.12 -20.34
C ASN A 148 10.79 -14.48 -18.87
N ASN A 149 9.83 -14.36 -17.95
CA ASN A 149 9.99 -14.75 -16.55
C ASN A 149 9.23 -16.06 -16.27
N GLU A 150 9.97 -17.15 -16.08
CA GLU A 150 9.42 -18.50 -15.86
C GLU A 150 8.39 -18.53 -14.72
N LYS A 151 8.65 -17.85 -13.60
CA LYS A 151 7.74 -17.85 -12.44
C LYS A 151 6.38 -17.23 -12.78
N TRP A 152 6.36 -16.14 -13.54
CA TRP A 152 5.10 -15.49 -13.91
C TRP A 152 4.31 -16.30 -14.94
N VAL A 153 5.01 -17.00 -15.86
CA VAL A 153 4.36 -17.87 -16.84
C VAL A 153 3.73 -19.08 -16.16
N GLU A 154 4.35 -19.61 -15.10
CA GLU A 154 3.78 -20.68 -14.29
C GLU A 154 2.52 -20.22 -13.52
N GLU A 155 2.51 -18.99 -13.00
CA GLU A 155 1.42 -18.46 -12.17
C GLU A 155 0.22 -17.90 -12.95
N TYR A 156 0.44 -17.36 -14.16
CA TYR A 156 -0.56 -16.55 -14.86
C TYR A 156 -0.84 -17.03 -16.28
N SER A 157 -2.12 -17.18 -16.62
CA SER A 157 -2.54 -17.40 -18.00
C SER A 157 -2.23 -16.18 -18.89
N LEU A 158 -2.10 -16.40 -20.20
CA LEU A 158 -1.82 -15.31 -21.17
C LEU A 158 -2.82 -14.14 -21.07
N VAL A 159 -4.11 -14.43 -20.93
CA VAL A 159 -5.16 -13.40 -20.75
C VAL A 159 -4.94 -12.61 -19.46
N SER A 160 -4.45 -13.25 -18.40
CA SER A 160 -4.10 -12.58 -17.14
C SER A 160 -2.87 -11.71 -17.30
N ILE A 161 -1.83 -12.22 -17.98
CA ILE A 161 -0.60 -11.48 -18.31
C ILE A 161 -0.94 -10.21 -19.10
N GLU A 162 -1.79 -10.31 -20.12
CA GLU A 162 -2.21 -9.15 -20.92
C GLU A 162 -2.89 -8.06 -20.08
N ARG A 163 -3.78 -8.44 -19.16
CA ARG A 163 -4.46 -7.48 -18.26
C ARG A 163 -3.48 -6.83 -17.27
N ARG A 164 -2.49 -7.59 -16.83
CA ARG A 164 -1.42 -7.11 -15.95
C ARG A 164 -0.48 -6.17 -16.70
N ALA A 165 -0.16 -6.46 -17.96
CA ALA A 165 0.62 -5.57 -18.81
C ALA A 165 -0.06 -4.20 -18.99
N ASP A 166 -1.38 -4.16 -19.19
CA ASP A 166 -2.14 -2.89 -19.20
C ASP A 166 -2.06 -2.15 -17.86
N THR A 167 -2.09 -2.89 -16.74
CA THR A 167 -1.97 -2.32 -15.39
C THR A 167 -0.58 -1.73 -15.17
N ILE A 168 0.49 -2.46 -15.51
CA ILE A 168 1.87 -1.99 -15.41
C ILE A 168 2.07 -0.75 -16.28
N ARG A 169 1.59 -0.76 -17.53
CA ARG A 169 1.65 0.42 -18.42
C ARG A 169 1.00 1.65 -17.77
N SER A 170 -0.21 1.48 -17.25
CA SER A 170 -0.93 2.56 -16.56
C SER A 170 -0.13 3.13 -15.39
N TRP A 171 0.52 2.29 -14.60
CA TRP A 171 1.38 2.73 -13.51
C TRP A 171 2.62 3.48 -13.99
N VAL A 172 3.30 2.97 -15.01
CA VAL A 172 4.48 3.63 -15.59
C VAL A 172 4.10 5.00 -16.14
N ASP A 173 2.98 5.10 -16.87
CA ASP A 173 2.44 6.36 -17.38
C ASP A 173 2.14 7.35 -16.24
N HIS A 174 1.51 6.90 -15.16
CA HIS A 174 1.25 7.74 -13.98
C HIS A 174 2.54 8.26 -13.36
N ILE A 175 3.54 7.39 -13.19
CA ILE A 175 4.81 7.74 -12.59
C ILE A 175 5.58 8.72 -13.48
N GLN A 176 5.62 8.53 -14.80
CA GLN A 176 6.32 9.44 -15.71
C GLN A 176 5.66 10.82 -15.78
N ARG A 177 4.32 10.90 -15.68
CA ARG A 177 3.58 12.17 -15.70
C ARG A 177 3.61 12.92 -14.37
N ASN A 178 3.49 12.20 -13.25
CA ASN A 178 3.22 12.80 -11.93
C ASN A 178 4.31 12.51 -10.89
N GLY A 179 5.25 11.59 -11.18
CA GLY A 179 6.32 11.21 -10.27
C GLY A 179 7.40 12.27 -10.23
N LYS A 180 7.25 13.24 -9.32
CA LYS A 180 8.35 14.13 -8.98
C LYS A 180 9.48 13.31 -8.31
N PRO A 181 10.74 13.72 -8.43
CA PRO A 181 11.80 13.18 -7.59
C PRO A 181 11.51 13.62 -6.15
N VAL A 182 10.88 12.76 -5.36
CA VAL A 182 10.85 12.90 -3.90
C VAL A 182 11.97 12.03 -3.36
N SER A 183 12.85 12.61 -2.57
CA SER A 183 13.93 11.85 -1.97
C SER A 183 13.33 10.86 -0.97
N GLU A 184 13.81 9.63 -0.96
CA GLU A 184 13.44 8.62 0.04
C GLU A 184 13.66 9.14 1.48
N ARG A 185 14.61 10.08 1.65
CA ARG A 185 14.83 10.86 2.87
C ARG A 185 13.63 11.72 3.28
N GLU A 186 12.91 12.34 2.34
CA GLU A 186 11.73 13.14 2.65
C GLU A 186 10.54 12.28 3.08
N ILE A 187 10.35 11.11 2.44
CA ILE A 187 9.32 10.14 2.85
C ILE A 187 9.67 9.58 4.25
N LEU A 188 10.93 9.19 4.48
CA LEU A 188 11.36 8.68 5.78
C LEU A 188 11.33 9.76 6.87
N LYS A 189 11.74 10.99 6.56
CA LYS A 189 11.62 12.14 7.47
C LYS A 189 10.15 12.36 7.83
N PHE A 190 9.26 12.33 6.85
CA PHE A 190 7.82 12.48 7.05
C PHE A 190 7.25 11.37 7.94
N VAL A 191 7.56 10.09 7.67
CA VAL A 191 7.05 8.97 8.47
C VAL A 191 7.59 9.04 9.90
N LYS A 192 8.85 9.47 10.09
CA LYS A 192 9.46 9.69 11.40
C LYS A 192 8.86 10.88 12.16
N GLU A 193 8.58 11.99 11.47
CA GLU A 193 7.97 13.18 12.07
C GLU A 193 6.53 12.89 12.56
N ASN A 194 5.77 12.11 11.79
CA ASN A 194 4.40 11.76 12.16
C ASN A 194 4.32 10.63 13.21
N SER A 195 5.26 9.68 13.20
CA SER A 195 5.35 8.69 14.29
C SER A 195 5.72 9.35 15.63
N ALA A 196 6.59 10.38 15.61
CA ALA A 196 6.89 11.19 16.79
C ALA A 196 5.65 11.96 17.29
N ILE A 197 4.86 12.57 16.40
CA ILE A 197 3.62 13.26 16.77
C ILE A 197 2.65 12.32 17.47
N LEU A 198 2.44 11.11 16.93
CA LEU A 198 1.56 10.13 17.57
C LEU A 198 2.08 9.67 18.92
N SER A 199 3.38 9.36 19.03
CA SER A 199 3.98 9.01 20.31
C SER A 199 3.70 10.09 21.38
N SER A 200 3.77 11.37 21.01
CA SER A 200 3.50 12.50 21.90
C SER A 200 2.02 12.69 22.26
N LEU A 201 1.10 12.36 21.34
CA LEU A 201 -0.35 12.43 21.57
C LEU A 201 -0.84 11.32 22.50
N PHE A 202 -0.18 10.16 22.49
CA PHE A 202 -0.49 9.05 23.39
C PHE A 202 0.17 9.19 24.77
N SER A 203 1.36 9.80 24.88
CA SER A 203 1.97 10.13 26.18
C SER A 203 1.16 11.13 27.01
N ARG A 204 0.38 12.01 26.37
CA ARG A 204 -0.44 13.03 27.06
C ARG A 204 -1.78 12.52 27.60
N ARG A 205 -2.22 11.31 27.24
CA ARG A 205 -3.46 10.71 27.75
C ARG A 205 -3.25 9.79 28.96
N SER A 206 -2.00 9.62 29.38
CA SER A 206 -1.59 8.78 30.52
C SER A 206 -1.07 9.57 31.72
N ALA A 207 -1.10 10.91 31.65
CA ALA A 207 -0.80 11.84 32.74
C ALA A 207 -2.08 12.53 33.18
#